data_AF-A0A382R063-F1
#
_entry.id   AF-A0A382R063-F1
#
_cell.length_a   1.000
_cell.length_b   1.000
_cell.length_c   1.000
_cell.angle_alpha   90.00
_cell.angle_beta   90.00
_cell.angle_gamma   90.00
#
_symmetry.space_group_name_H-M   'P 1'
#
loop_
_entity.id
_entity.type
_entity.pdbx_description
1 polymer ?
#
loop_
_entity_poly.entity_id
_entity_poly.type
_entity_poly.pdbx_seq_one_letter_code
_entity_poly.pdbx_strand_id
1 'polypeptide(L)'
;MSHWQQVLRSVRARIIQHLLYWLRGMPFTREQLSRLLHAARARELLDDETLQMMEGVTRVTDLKVEQVMVARAQMVTVDVSQALDDILPVMISSAHSRFPVTDGDRDTIIGILFAKDVLRHMQESDIARLPWERLLRAAVFIPESKRLNVLLQEFRRRRNHMAFVVDEYGGVTGLVTIEDVLEQIVGDIEDEHDFDEGAAMVLRQSADHLV
;
A
#
# COMPACT_ATOMS: atom_id res chain seq x y z
N MET A 1 1.61 -49.98 27.68
CA MET A 1 2.75 -49.18 28.18
C MET A 1 3.55 -48.46 27.07
N SER A 2 2.99 -48.24 25.86
CA SER A 2 3.73 -47.73 24.69
C SER A 2 3.38 -46.29 24.26
N HIS A 3 2.29 -45.70 24.76
CA HIS A 3 1.83 -44.37 24.31
C HIS A 3 2.65 -43.22 24.93
N TRP A 4 3.09 -43.37 26.19
CA TRP A 4 3.87 -42.33 26.90
C TRP A 4 5.32 -42.23 26.41
N GLN A 5 5.92 -43.33 25.93
CA GLN A 5 7.29 -43.33 25.40
C GLN A 5 7.41 -42.64 24.03
N GLN A 6 6.37 -42.68 23.19
CA GLN A 6 6.35 -41.95 21.92
C GLN A 6 6.20 -40.44 22.10
N VAL A 7 5.36 -40.00 23.05
CA VAL A 7 5.19 -38.56 23.38
C VAL A 7 6.47 -37.97 23.96
N LEU A 8 7.16 -38.68 24.86
CA LEU A 8 8.45 -38.23 25.40
C LEU A 8 9.57 -38.18 24.35
N ARG A 9 9.55 -39.06 23.34
CA ARG A 9 10.52 -39.02 22.22
C ARG A 9 10.27 -37.86 21.26
N SER A 10 9.00 -37.53 20.96
CA SER A 10 8.69 -36.40 20.08
C SER A 10 8.99 -35.05 20.73
N VAL A 11 8.76 -34.92 22.04
CA VAL A 11 9.13 -33.72 22.81
C VAL A 11 10.64 -33.57 22.89
N ARG A 12 11.40 -34.65 23.17
CA ARG A 12 12.88 -34.61 23.19
C ARG A 12 13.47 -34.30 21.80
N ALA A 13 12.89 -34.83 20.72
CA ALA A 13 13.32 -34.51 19.36
C ALA A 13 13.09 -33.04 18.98
N ARG A 14 11.94 -32.45 19.36
CA ARG A 14 11.69 -31.01 19.20
C ARG A 14 12.67 -30.17 20.02
N ILE A 15 12.95 -30.55 21.26
CA ILE A 15 13.89 -29.81 22.12
C ILE A 15 15.31 -29.85 21.54
N ILE A 16 15.77 -31.02 21.06
CA ILE A 16 17.09 -31.17 20.44
C ILE A 16 17.18 -30.39 19.13
N GLN A 17 16.13 -30.38 18.30
CA GLN A 17 16.10 -29.55 17.11
C GLN A 17 16.19 -28.05 17.45
N HIS A 18 15.38 -27.56 18.40
CA HIS A 18 15.48 -26.17 18.85
C HIS A 18 16.87 -25.84 19.41
N LEU A 19 17.48 -26.75 20.16
CA LEU A 19 18.84 -26.60 20.68
C LEU A 19 19.87 -26.50 19.54
N LEU A 20 19.74 -27.35 18.52
CA LEU A 20 20.64 -27.40 17.37
C LEU A 20 20.52 -26.15 16.49
N TYR A 21 19.32 -25.60 16.35
CA TYR A 21 19.13 -24.36 15.64
C TYR A 21 19.56 -23.12 16.44
N TRP A 22 19.38 -23.15 17.75
CA TRP A 22 19.93 -22.14 18.66
C TRP A 22 21.46 -22.11 18.58
N LEU A 23 22.11 -23.28 18.50
CA LEU A 23 23.54 -23.44 18.22
C LEU A 23 23.96 -22.96 16.82
N ARG A 24 23.04 -22.90 15.84
CA ARG A 24 23.29 -22.37 14.48
C ARG A 24 23.01 -20.86 14.35
N GLY A 25 22.55 -20.19 15.41
CA GLY A 25 22.21 -18.77 15.37
C GLY A 25 20.98 -18.43 14.52
N MET A 26 20.10 -19.40 14.24
CA MET A 26 18.85 -19.13 13.51
C MET A 26 17.81 -18.49 14.45
N PRO A 27 17.09 -17.45 14.01
CA PRO A 27 16.07 -16.79 14.81
C PRO A 27 14.81 -17.67 14.92
N PHE A 28 14.22 -17.72 16.12
CA PHE A 28 12.97 -18.42 16.44
C PHE A 28 11.80 -17.49 16.75
N THR A 29 12.08 -16.20 16.90
CA THR A 29 11.15 -15.16 17.33
C THR A 29 11.37 -13.91 16.48
N ARG A 30 10.36 -13.03 16.39
CA ARG A 30 10.49 -11.76 15.63
C ARG A 30 11.60 -10.88 16.23
N GLU A 31 11.75 -10.91 17.55
CA GLU A 31 12.78 -10.18 18.29
C GLU A 31 14.19 -10.72 18.01
N GLN A 32 14.32 -12.04 17.82
CA GLN A 32 15.60 -12.62 17.38
C GLN A 32 15.90 -12.31 15.91
N LEU A 33 14.88 -12.30 15.06
CA LEU A 33 15.04 -11.93 13.64
C LEU A 33 15.50 -10.48 13.51
N SER A 34 14.82 -9.53 14.18
CA SER A 34 15.22 -8.11 14.18
C SER A 34 16.66 -7.93 14.69
N ARG A 35 17.04 -8.58 15.80
CA ARG A 35 18.43 -8.55 16.28
C ARG A 35 19.44 -9.07 15.26
N LEU A 36 19.10 -10.12 14.51
CA LEU A 36 19.96 -10.64 13.45
C LEU A 36 20.10 -9.63 12.30
N LEU A 37 18.99 -9.03 11.88
CA LEU A 37 19.00 -8.01 10.82
C LEU A 37 19.84 -6.79 11.21
N HIS A 38 19.68 -6.29 12.45
CA HIS A 38 20.54 -5.21 12.97
C HIS A 38 22.02 -5.61 13.06
N ALA A 39 22.32 -6.85 13.44
CA ALA A 39 23.70 -7.34 13.46
C ALA A 39 24.29 -7.47 12.05
N ALA A 40 23.48 -7.83 11.04
CA ALA A 40 23.88 -7.84 9.65
C ALA A 40 24.14 -6.42 9.13
N ARG A 41 23.28 -5.45 9.49
CA ARG A 41 23.48 -4.02 9.19
C ARG A 41 24.76 -3.48 9.82
N ALA A 42 25.03 -3.76 11.09
CA ALA A 42 26.26 -3.35 11.78
C ALA A 42 27.55 -3.95 11.20
N ARG A 43 27.43 -5.02 10.40
CA ARG A 43 28.52 -5.65 9.65
C ARG A 43 28.54 -5.22 8.18
N GLU A 44 27.77 -4.20 7.82
CA GLU A 44 27.68 -3.64 6.45
C GLU A 44 27.21 -4.68 5.41
N LEU A 45 26.49 -5.72 5.83
CA LEU A 45 25.88 -6.71 4.93
C LEU A 45 24.54 -6.22 4.36
N LEU A 46 23.96 -5.19 5.00
CA LEU A 46 22.74 -4.50 4.62
C LEU A 46 22.99 -2.99 4.79
N ASP A 47 22.30 -2.17 4.01
CA ASP A 47 22.15 -0.73 4.26
C ASP A 47 20.92 -0.46 5.13
N ASP A 48 20.73 0.81 5.52
CA ASP A 48 19.61 1.21 6.39
C ASP A 48 18.26 1.04 5.69
N GLU A 49 18.18 1.38 4.40
CA GLU A 49 16.98 1.25 3.58
C GLU A 49 16.53 -0.22 3.47
N THR A 50 17.45 -1.14 3.20
CA THR A 50 17.16 -2.58 3.12
C THR A 50 16.71 -3.12 4.45
N LEU A 51 17.35 -2.72 5.56
CA LEU A 51 16.92 -3.10 6.91
C LEU A 51 15.48 -2.64 7.17
N GLN A 52 15.18 -1.37 6.89
CA GLN A 52 13.85 -0.78 7.04
C GLN A 52 12.81 -1.54 6.22
N MET A 53 13.11 -1.84 4.95
CA MET A 53 12.23 -2.62 4.08
C MET A 53 11.95 -4.02 4.64
N MET A 54 12.98 -4.72 5.12
CA MET A 54 12.82 -6.05 5.71
C MET A 54 11.94 -6.04 6.98
N GLU A 55 12.09 -5.01 7.81
CA GLU A 55 11.23 -4.81 8.98
C GLU A 55 9.79 -4.44 8.58
N GLY A 56 9.61 -3.63 7.53
CA GLY A 56 8.32 -3.33 6.93
C GLY A 56 7.57 -4.58 6.43
N VAL A 57 8.23 -5.46 5.67
CA VAL A 57 7.65 -6.76 5.25
C VAL A 57 7.20 -7.59 6.46
N THR A 58 8.01 -7.60 7.50
CA THR A 58 7.74 -8.33 8.74
C THR A 58 6.47 -7.81 9.43
N ARG A 59 6.27 -6.48 9.42
CA ARG A 59 5.12 -5.76 9.99
C ARG A 59 3.82 -5.97 9.20
N VAL A 60 3.87 -5.83 7.87
CA VAL A 60 2.71 -5.98 6.97
C VAL A 60 2.04 -7.36 7.07
N THR A 61 2.78 -8.37 7.51
CA THR A 61 2.23 -9.72 7.76
C THR A 61 1.20 -9.74 8.89
N ASP A 62 1.32 -8.84 9.86
CA ASP A 62 0.44 -8.77 11.04
C ASP A 62 -0.60 -7.65 10.96
N LEU A 63 -0.36 -6.64 10.13
CA LEU A 63 -1.29 -5.52 9.95
C LEU A 63 -2.57 -5.93 9.23
N LYS A 64 -3.66 -5.29 9.64
CA LYS A 64 -4.97 -5.34 9.00
C LYS A 64 -5.26 -4.07 8.21
N VAL A 65 -6.24 -4.16 7.32
CA VAL A 65 -6.71 -3.05 6.49
C VAL A 65 -7.18 -1.86 7.32
N GLU A 66 -7.93 -2.09 8.40
CA GLU A 66 -8.43 -1.01 9.30
C GLU A 66 -7.32 -0.09 9.84
N GLN A 67 -6.09 -0.60 9.93
CA GLN A 67 -4.96 0.12 10.54
C GLN A 67 -4.22 1.04 9.56
N VAL A 68 -4.50 0.92 8.26
CA VAL A 68 -3.77 1.61 7.18
C VAL A 68 -4.69 2.32 6.20
N MET A 69 -5.96 1.92 6.11
CA MET A 69 -6.93 2.51 5.20
C MET A 69 -7.06 4.04 5.37
N VAL A 70 -7.37 4.71 4.27
CA VAL A 70 -7.84 6.09 4.28
C VAL A 70 -9.28 6.10 4.79
N ALA A 71 -9.52 6.78 5.90
CA ALA A 71 -10.85 6.87 6.50
C ALA A 71 -11.84 7.56 5.57
N ARG A 72 -13.13 7.18 5.63
CA ARG A 72 -14.20 7.72 4.78
C ARG A 72 -14.20 9.26 4.70
N ALA A 73 -14.02 9.90 5.85
CA ALA A 73 -14.03 11.36 5.97
C ALA A 73 -12.89 12.06 5.20
N GLN A 74 -11.81 11.34 4.90
CA GLN A 74 -10.63 11.84 4.19
C GLN A 74 -10.64 11.46 2.71
N MET A 75 -11.60 10.65 2.26
CA MET A 75 -11.68 10.26 0.85
C MET A 75 -12.07 11.45 -0.02
N VAL A 76 -11.30 11.68 -1.07
CA VAL A 76 -11.67 12.62 -2.15
C VAL A 76 -12.57 11.86 -3.13
N THR A 77 -13.86 12.17 -3.11
CA THR A 77 -14.87 11.51 -3.96
C THR A 77 -15.39 12.45 -5.05
N VAL A 78 -15.93 11.88 -6.12
CA VAL A 78 -16.65 12.62 -7.17
C VAL A 78 -18.08 12.11 -7.28
N ASP A 79 -19.01 12.98 -7.63
CA ASP A 79 -20.42 12.62 -7.74
C ASP A 79 -20.82 12.36 -9.19
N VAL A 80 -21.51 11.25 -9.45
CA VAL A 80 -21.98 10.86 -10.79
C VAL A 80 -22.94 11.89 -11.41
N SER A 81 -23.68 12.60 -10.57
CA SER A 81 -24.66 13.61 -11.00
C SER A 81 -24.01 14.93 -11.45
N GLN A 82 -22.72 15.13 -11.14
CA GLN A 82 -21.99 16.34 -11.50
C GLN A 82 -21.50 16.29 -12.96
N ALA A 83 -21.45 17.46 -13.60
CA ALA A 83 -20.86 17.56 -14.93
C ALA A 83 -19.34 17.33 -14.85
N LEU A 84 -18.74 16.88 -15.95
CA LEU A 84 -17.31 16.62 -16.01
C LEU A 84 -16.50 17.88 -15.63
N ASP A 85 -16.94 19.05 -16.09
CA ASP A 85 -16.31 20.34 -15.81
C ASP A 85 -16.32 20.70 -14.31
N ASP A 86 -17.27 20.18 -13.53
CA ASP A 86 -17.36 20.42 -12.08
C ASP A 86 -16.42 19.51 -11.28
N ILE A 87 -16.19 18.28 -11.75
CA ILE A 87 -15.33 17.30 -11.06
C ILE A 87 -13.85 17.45 -11.44
N LEU A 88 -13.54 17.99 -12.63
CA LEU A 88 -12.17 18.17 -13.10
C LEU A 88 -11.30 19.01 -12.14
N PRO A 89 -11.75 20.14 -11.57
CA PRO A 89 -10.97 20.88 -10.59
C PRO A 89 -10.59 20.06 -9.35
N VAL A 90 -11.51 19.22 -8.85
CA VAL A 90 -11.25 18.33 -7.71
C VAL A 90 -10.22 17.26 -8.09
N MET A 91 -10.35 16.68 -9.29
CA MET A 91 -9.42 15.68 -9.78
C MET A 91 -8.00 16.24 -9.97
N ILE A 92 -7.89 17.45 -10.52
CA ILE A 92 -6.60 18.10 -10.79
C ILE A 92 -5.93 18.51 -9.47
N SER A 93 -6.68 19.14 -8.55
CA SER A 93 -6.13 19.64 -7.29
C SER A 93 -5.68 18.54 -6.32
N SER A 94 -6.34 17.39 -6.32
CA SER A 94 -5.97 16.24 -5.49
C SER A 94 -4.86 15.38 -6.08
N ALA A 95 -4.57 15.52 -7.39
CA ALA A 95 -3.55 14.76 -8.11
C ALA A 95 -3.67 13.23 -8.01
N HIS A 96 -4.83 12.70 -7.61
CA HIS A 96 -5.02 11.26 -7.48
C HIS A 96 -5.26 10.57 -8.83
N SER A 97 -4.82 9.33 -8.94
CA SER A 97 -5.02 8.52 -10.15
C SER A 97 -6.42 7.89 -10.25
N ARG A 98 -7.10 7.73 -9.12
CA ARG A 98 -8.38 7.00 -8.98
C ARG A 98 -9.28 7.72 -7.98
N PHE A 99 -10.56 7.79 -8.30
CA PHE A 99 -11.56 8.50 -7.51
C PHE A 99 -12.74 7.56 -7.22
N PRO A 100 -13.13 7.40 -5.95
CA PRO A 100 -14.44 6.85 -5.60
C PRO A 100 -15.55 7.70 -6.19
N VAL A 101 -16.57 7.05 -6.75
CA VAL A 101 -17.73 7.73 -7.30
C VAL A 101 -18.97 7.44 -6.48
N THR A 102 -19.71 8.49 -6.13
CA THR A 102 -20.97 8.47 -5.36
C THR A 102 -22.16 8.84 -6.25
N ASP A 103 -23.38 8.60 -5.75
CA ASP A 103 -24.64 8.98 -6.41
C ASP A 103 -25.48 9.93 -5.54
N GLY A 104 -25.00 11.17 -5.33
CA GLY A 104 -25.62 12.16 -4.44
C GLY A 104 -25.45 11.87 -2.94
N ASP A 105 -25.42 10.59 -2.58
CA ASP A 105 -25.17 10.08 -1.25
C ASP A 105 -23.70 9.73 -1.07
N ARG A 106 -23.03 10.43 -0.16
CA ARG A 106 -21.62 10.20 0.18
C ARG A 106 -21.37 8.83 0.81
N ASP A 107 -22.41 8.17 1.32
CA ASP A 107 -22.30 6.86 1.94
C ASP A 107 -22.34 5.71 0.91
N THR A 108 -22.75 5.99 -0.33
CA THR A 108 -22.94 4.98 -1.37
C THR A 108 -21.89 5.11 -2.48
N ILE A 109 -20.95 4.17 -2.51
CA ILE A 109 -19.96 4.06 -3.60
C ILE A 109 -20.51 3.19 -4.73
N ILE A 110 -20.66 3.78 -5.91
CA ILE A 110 -21.15 3.08 -7.11
C ILE A 110 -20.03 2.55 -8.01
N GLY A 111 -18.82 3.08 -7.88
CA GLY A 111 -17.70 2.68 -8.72
C GLY A 111 -16.40 3.47 -8.50
N ILE A 112 -15.46 3.25 -9.41
CA ILE A 112 -14.16 3.92 -9.43
C ILE A 112 -13.97 4.59 -10.79
N LEU A 113 -13.64 5.87 -10.77
CA LEU A 113 -13.24 6.65 -11.94
C LEU A 113 -11.71 6.73 -12.00
N PHE A 114 -11.13 6.47 -13.17
CA PHE A 114 -9.70 6.59 -13.39
C PHE A 114 -9.39 7.91 -14.10
N ALA A 115 -8.48 8.71 -13.54
CA ALA A 115 -8.09 10.00 -14.12
C ALA A 115 -7.66 9.87 -15.59
N LYS A 116 -6.85 8.85 -15.90
CA LYS A 116 -6.39 8.57 -17.26
C LYS A 116 -7.51 8.23 -18.25
N ASP A 117 -8.62 7.65 -17.78
CA ASP A 117 -9.75 7.29 -18.65
C ASP A 117 -10.57 8.54 -18.98
N VAL A 118 -10.66 9.50 -18.05
CA VAL A 118 -11.19 10.85 -18.31
C VAL A 118 -10.33 11.60 -19.33
N LEU A 119 -9.00 11.59 -19.17
CA LEU A 119 -8.10 12.23 -20.14
C LEU A 119 -8.27 11.67 -21.55
N ARG A 120 -8.42 10.34 -21.70
CA ARG A 120 -8.71 9.70 -22.99
C ARG A 120 -10.06 10.16 -23.54
N HIS A 121 -11.09 10.20 -22.69
CA HIS A 121 -12.43 10.63 -23.06
C HIS A 121 -12.45 12.07 -23.59
N MET A 122 -11.65 12.98 -23.03
CA MET A 122 -11.55 14.37 -23.47
C MET A 122 -10.87 14.54 -24.84
N GLN A 123 -9.99 13.62 -25.24
CA GLN A 123 -9.33 13.68 -26.56
C GLN A 123 -10.21 13.16 -27.70
N GLU A 124 -11.10 12.20 -27.42
CA GLU A 124 -11.92 11.56 -28.44
C GLU A 124 -13.19 12.39 -28.67
N SER A 125 -13.16 13.26 -29.69
CA SER A 125 -14.20 14.25 -30.02
C SER A 125 -15.60 13.70 -30.31
N ASP A 126 -15.75 12.38 -30.52
CA ASP A 126 -17.04 11.69 -30.62
C ASP A 126 -17.53 11.11 -29.27
N ILE A 127 -16.62 10.84 -28.33
CA ILE A 127 -16.94 10.33 -26.99
C ILE A 127 -17.29 11.47 -26.02
N ALA A 128 -16.88 12.71 -26.30
CA ALA A 128 -17.25 13.90 -25.53
C ALA A 128 -18.78 14.13 -25.37
N ARG A 129 -19.63 13.38 -26.08
CA ARG A 129 -21.10 13.38 -25.92
C ARG A 129 -21.64 12.24 -25.06
N LEU A 130 -20.83 11.23 -24.75
CA LEU A 130 -21.24 10.12 -23.89
C LEU A 130 -21.12 10.54 -22.42
N PRO A 131 -22.09 10.15 -21.56
CA PRO A 131 -21.96 10.38 -20.14
C PRO A 131 -20.67 9.75 -19.61
N TRP A 132 -19.85 10.51 -18.90
CA TRP A 132 -18.57 10.05 -18.33
C TRP A 132 -18.77 8.91 -17.32
N GLU A 133 -19.99 8.74 -16.82
CA GLU A 133 -20.53 7.63 -16.03
C GLU A 133 -20.21 6.25 -16.66
N ARG A 134 -20.09 6.18 -17.99
CA ARG A 134 -19.71 4.94 -18.70
C ARG A 134 -18.24 4.54 -18.49
N LEU A 135 -17.42 5.45 -17.96
CA LEU A 135 -16.02 5.20 -17.62
C LEU A 135 -15.87 4.51 -16.26
N LEU A 136 -16.96 4.38 -15.49
CA LEU A 136 -16.93 3.78 -14.16
C LEU A 136 -16.52 2.31 -14.23
N ARG A 137 -15.59 1.95 -13.35
CA ARG A 137 -15.16 0.57 -13.14
C ARG A 137 -15.75 0.05 -11.83
N ALA A 138 -15.98 -1.26 -11.81
CA ALA A 138 -16.55 -1.92 -10.63
C ALA A 138 -15.67 -1.72 -9.39
N ALA A 139 -16.31 -1.32 -8.29
CA ALA A 139 -15.70 -1.23 -6.97
C ALA A 139 -15.44 -2.63 -6.39
N VAL A 140 -14.32 -2.79 -5.69
CA VAL A 140 -13.99 -4.01 -4.93
C VAL A 140 -14.16 -3.70 -3.46
N PHE A 141 -14.98 -4.50 -2.76
CA PHE A 141 -15.22 -4.34 -1.33
C PHE A 141 -14.51 -5.43 -0.54
N ILE A 142 -13.92 -5.05 0.60
CA ILE A 142 -13.18 -5.94 1.50
C ILE A 142 -13.52 -5.62 2.97
N PRO A 143 -13.45 -6.62 3.88
CA PRO A 143 -13.67 -6.36 5.30
C PRO A 143 -12.45 -5.69 5.96
N GLU A 144 -12.71 -4.87 6.97
CA GLU A 144 -11.70 -4.20 7.82
C GLU A 144 -10.66 -5.15 8.42
N SER A 145 -11.10 -6.37 8.77
CA SER A 145 -10.27 -7.40 9.39
C SER A 145 -9.31 -8.11 8.44
N LYS A 146 -9.37 -7.86 7.13
CA LYS A 146 -8.48 -8.48 6.15
C LYS A 146 -7.02 -8.09 6.43
N ARG A 147 -6.09 -9.04 6.34
CA ARG A 147 -4.65 -8.79 6.50
C ARG A 147 -4.03 -8.16 5.25
N LEU A 148 -3.09 -7.24 5.45
CA LEU A 148 -2.46 -6.49 4.36
C LEU A 148 -1.63 -7.38 3.43
N ASN A 149 -0.92 -8.38 3.95
CA ASN A 149 -0.16 -9.32 3.10
C ASN A 149 -1.06 -10.11 2.14
N VAL A 150 -2.28 -10.46 2.57
CA VAL A 150 -3.29 -11.12 1.72
C VAL A 150 -3.83 -10.13 0.70
N LEU A 151 -4.14 -8.90 1.12
CA LEU A 151 -4.61 -7.84 0.22
C LEU A 151 -3.58 -7.51 -0.87
N LEU A 152 -2.30 -7.37 -0.52
CA LEU A 152 -1.21 -7.11 -1.47
C LEU A 152 -1.14 -8.21 -2.55
N GLN A 153 -1.29 -9.47 -2.15
CA GLN A 153 -1.32 -10.58 -3.09
C GLN A 153 -2.56 -10.52 -4.01
N GLU A 154 -3.72 -10.14 -3.48
CA GLU A 154 -4.94 -9.93 -4.28
C GLU A 154 -4.78 -8.79 -5.28
N PHE A 155 -4.23 -7.65 -4.87
CA PHE A 155 -3.95 -6.50 -5.75
C PHE A 155 -3.03 -6.90 -6.91
N ARG A 156 -1.91 -7.58 -6.61
CA ARG A 156 -0.97 -8.08 -7.63
C ARG A 156 -1.63 -9.04 -8.62
N ARG A 157 -2.51 -9.92 -8.15
CA ARG A 157 -3.17 -10.92 -9.01
C ARG A 157 -4.29 -10.32 -9.86
N ARG A 158 -5.10 -9.43 -9.30
CA ARG A 158 -6.29 -8.87 -9.95
C ARG A 158 -6.00 -7.62 -10.79
N ARG A 159 -4.83 -6.99 -10.63
CA ARG A 159 -4.48 -5.69 -11.23
C ARG A 159 -5.49 -4.57 -10.88
N ASN A 160 -6.18 -4.73 -9.75
CA ASN A 160 -7.01 -3.70 -9.13
C ASN A 160 -6.22 -3.18 -7.94
N HIS A 161 -5.96 -1.88 -7.89
CA HIS A 161 -5.04 -1.25 -6.93
C HIS A 161 -5.77 -0.35 -5.93
N MET A 162 -7.09 -0.50 -5.82
CA MET A 162 -7.95 0.23 -4.89
C MET A 162 -9.07 -0.70 -4.48
N ALA A 163 -9.39 -0.70 -3.19
CA ALA A 163 -10.54 -1.40 -2.63
C ALA A 163 -11.21 -0.54 -1.57
N PHE A 164 -12.52 -0.66 -1.46
CA PHE A 164 -13.33 -0.04 -0.43
C PHE A 164 -13.43 -0.97 0.77
N VAL A 165 -13.29 -0.39 1.94
CA VAL A 165 -13.33 -1.09 3.21
C VAL A 165 -14.74 -0.98 3.77
N VAL A 166 -15.29 -2.12 4.19
CA VAL A 166 -16.63 -2.19 4.77
C VAL A 166 -16.62 -2.75 6.18
N ASP A 167 -17.52 -2.23 7.00
CA ASP A 167 -17.85 -2.76 8.33
C ASP A 167 -18.74 -4.01 8.25
N GLU A 168 -19.12 -4.55 9.41
CA GLU A 168 -19.97 -5.73 9.53
C GLU A 168 -21.41 -5.51 9.06
N TYR A 169 -21.83 -4.24 8.92
CA TYR A 169 -23.16 -3.84 8.48
C TYR A 169 -23.19 -3.52 6.98
N GLY A 170 -22.03 -3.57 6.30
CA GLY A 170 -21.88 -3.28 4.88
C GLY A 170 -21.69 -1.79 4.57
N GLY A 171 -21.52 -0.94 5.59
CA GLY A 171 -21.22 0.48 5.42
C GLY A 171 -19.77 0.67 4.98
N VAL A 172 -19.52 1.60 4.06
CA VAL A 172 -18.16 1.97 3.68
C VAL A 172 -17.54 2.79 4.81
N THR A 173 -16.38 2.34 5.30
CA THR A 173 -15.63 2.99 6.37
C THR A 173 -14.34 3.65 5.86
N GLY A 174 -13.90 3.29 4.65
CA GLY A 174 -12.74 3.89 4.02
C GLY A 174 -12.38 3.23 2.69
N LEU A 175 -11.17 3.51 2.22
CA LEU A 175 -10.54 2.83 1.09
C LEU A 175 -9.09 2.50 1.40
N VAL A 176 -8.53 1.56 0.65
CA VAL A 176 -7.11 1.22 0.71
C VAL A 176 -6.59 0.99 -0.70
N THR A 177 -5.39 1.47 -0.96
CA THR A 177 -4.70 1.37 -2.24
C THR A 177 -3.51 0.41 -2.16
N ILE A 178 -2.94 0.02 -3.32
CA ILE A 178 -1.71 -0.80 -3.29
C ILE A 178 -0.54 0.05 -2.79
N GLU A 179 -0.57 1.35 -3.08
CA GLU A 179 0.42 2.32 -2.69
C GLU A 179 0.51 2.40 -1.16
N ASP A 180 -0.63 2.51 -0.44
CA ASP A 180 -0.67 2.52 1.04
C ASP A 180 -0.03 1.26 1.64
N VAL A 181 -0.22 0.09 1.00
CA VAL A 181 0.35 -1.18 1.48
C VAL A 181 1.86 -1.25 1.22
N LEU A 182 2.32 -0.69 0.11
CA LEU A 182 3.75 -0.63 -0.23
C LEU A 182 4.48 0.36 0.67
N GLU A 183 3.85 1.47 1.02
CA GLU A 183 4.37 2.46 1.97
C GLU A 183 4.65 1.83 3.35
N GLN A 184 3.82 0.88 3.81
CA GLN A 184 4.13 0.15 5.06
C GLN A 184 5.37 -0.74 4.98
N ILE A 185 5.81 -1.08 3.77
CA ILE A 185 7.03 -1.87 3.53
C ILE A 185 8.22 -0.93 3.34
N VAL A 186 8.10 0.02 2.43
CA VAL A 186 9.19 0.88 1.99
C VAL A 186 9.44 2.02 2.99
N GLY A 187 8.40 2.48 3.67
CA GLY A 187 8.37 3.76 4.38
C GLY A 187 7.95 4.89 3.44
N ASP A 188 8.04 6.12 3.94
CA ASP A 188 7.79 7.32 3.15
C ASP A 188 8.74 7.33 1.95
N ILE A 189 8.18 7.36 0.74
CA ILE A 189 8.96 7.53 -0.49
C ILE A 189 9.02 9.03 -0.71
N GLU A 190 10.20 9.63 -0.57
CA GLU A 190 10.43 11.04 -0.95
C GLU A 190 9.98 11.22 -2.41
N ASP A 191 8.99 12.09 -2.62
CA ASP A 191 8.48 12.39 -3.96
C ASP A 191 9.55 13.19 -4.72
N GLU A 192 9.59 13.10 -6.06
CA GLU A 192 10.48 13.92 -6.88
C GLU A 192 10.18 15.43 -6.73
N HIS A 193 9.04 15.76 -6.14
CA HIS A 193 8.62 17.12 -5.77
C HIS A 193 8.93 17.53 -4.33
N ASP A 194 9.42 16.62 -3.49
CA ASP A 194 9.95 16.93 -2.17
C ASP A 194 11.37 17.51 -2.33
N PHE A 195 11.43 18.72 -2.90
CA PHE A 195 12.63 19.53 -2.81
C PHE A 195 12.79 19.95 -1.36
N ASP A 196 13.68 19.25 -0.67
CA ASP A 196 14.29 19.71 0.57
C ASP A 196 14.76 21.16 0.36
N GLU A 197 14.22 22.12 1.12
CA GLU A 197 14.55 23.56 1.05
C GLU A 197 16.05 23.84 1.34
N GLY A 198 16.89 22.82 1.52
CA GLY A 198 18.32 22.92 1.78
C GLY A 198 19.26 22.53 0.64
N ALA A 199 18.78 21.93 -0.47
CA ALA A 199 19.66 21.55 -1.58
C ALA A 199 19.96 22.77 -2.45
N ALA A 200 20.93 23.58 -2.00
CA ALA A 200 21.52 24.65 -2.78
C ALA A 200 21.85 24.14 -4.19
N MET A 201 21.07 24.63 -5.16
CA MET A 201 21.34 24.50 -6.58
C MET A 201 22.81 24.85 -6.81
N VAL A 202 23.64 23.87 -7.14
CA VAL A 202 25.00 24.14 -7.62
C VAL A 202 24.83 24.77 -9.00
N LEU A 203 24.67 26.09 -9.01
CA LEU A 203 24.91 26.90 -10.19
C LEU A 203 26.37 26.67 -10.55
N ARG A 204 26.60 25.79 -11.54
CA ARG A 204 27.89 25.63 -12.18
C ARG A 204 28.21 26.96 -12.85
N GLN A 205 28.95 27.82 -12.15
CA GLN A 205 29.48 29.05 -12.72
C GLN A 205 30.35 28.66 -13.92
N SER A 206 29.89 29.00 -15.11
CA SER A 206 30.72 29.04 -16.30
C SER A 206 31.62 30.27 -16.22
N ALA A 207 32.88 30.04 -15.87
CA ALA A 207 34.04 30.87 -16.15
C ALA A 207 35.24 29.94 -15.90
N ASP A 208 36.25 29.77 -16.72
CA ASP A 208 36.79 30.47 -17.88
C ASP A 208 37.62 29.40 -18.60
N HIS A 209 37.69 29.43 -19.94
CA HIS A 209 38.95 29.14 -20.65
C HIS A 209 38.85 29.73 -22.06
N LEU A 210 39.28 30.99 -22.18
CA LEU A 210 39.99 31.48 -23.35
C LEU A 210 41.43 30.94 -23.27
N VAL A 211 41.82 30.09 -24.23
CA VAL A 211 42.98 30.25 -25.14
C VAL A 211 42.69 29.43 -26.39
#